data_AF-A0A7Y5RVA7-F1
#
_entry.id   AF-A0A7Y5RVA7-F1
#
_cell.length_a   1.000
_cell.length_b   1.000
_cell.length_c   1.000
_cell.angle_alpha   90.00
_cell.angle_beta   90.00
_cell.angle_gamma   90.00
#
_symmetry.space_group_name_H-M   'P 1'
#
loop_
_entity.id
_entity.type
_entity.pdbx_description
1 polymer ?
#
loop_
_entity_poly.entity_id
_entity_poly.type
_entity_poly.pdbx_seq_one_letter_code
_entity_poly.pdbx_strand_id
1 'polypeptide(L)' 'MIDRPTDVRLVREALKRSRRIGVECKRMDAPVMTPSMRIALADLRLDVLIVAYPGERRYSLGRNVDVVPLAEIVQAK' A
#
# COMPACT_ATOMS: atom_id res chain seq x y z
N MET A 1 11.90 -15.20 -9.73
CA MET A 1 12.74 -14.46 -8.77
C MET A 1 11.82 -13.97 -7.67
N ILE A 2 11.92 -14.60 -6.50
CA ILE A 2 10.89 -14.64 -5.46
C ILE A 2 10.78 -13.28 -4.78
N ASP A 3 9.58 -12.69 -4.82
CA ASP A 3 9.16 -11.59 -3.96
C ASP A 3 9.35 -12.03 -2.49
N ARG A 4 10.48 -11.66 -1.89
CA ARG A 4 10.79 -11.95 -0.48
C ARG A 4 9.87 -11.11 0.39
N PRO A 5 9.29 -11.70 1.46
CA PRO A 5 7.97 -11.38 1.97
C PRO A 5 7.79 -9.88 2.12
N THR A 6 6.92 -9.32 1.28
CA THR A 6 6.33 -8.00 1.46
C THR A 6 5.23 -8.19 2.50
N ASP A 7 5.50 -7.79 3.74
CA ASP A 7 4.50 -7.79 4.81
C ASP A 7 3.35 -6.84 4.44
N VAL A 8 2.32 -7.35 3.75
CA VAL A 8 1.01 -6.69 3.65
C VAL A 8 0.37 -6.83 5.02
N ARG A 9 0.61 -5.83 5.87
CA ARG A 9 -0.09 -5.72 7.15
C ARG A 9 -1.45 -5.11 6.86
N LEU A 10 -2.49 -5.94 6.91
CA LEU A 10 -3.86 -5.45 6.94
C LEU A 10 -4.06 -4.62 8.21
N VAL A 11 -3.92 -3.30 8.10
CA VAL A 11 -4.30 -2.37 9.17
C VAL A 11 -5.82 -2.23 9.10
N ARG A 12 -6.53 -3.13 9.79
CA ARG A 12 -7.93 -2.89 10.17
C ARG A 12 -7.95 -1.86 11.29
N GLU A 13 -8.03 -0.59 10.89
CA GLU A 13 -9.09 0.33 11.28
C GLU A 13 -8.60 1.78 11.27
N ALA A 14 -9.16 2.56 10.36
CA ALA A 14 -9.35 3.98 10.57
C ALA A 14 -10.86 4.22 10.54
N LEU A 15 -11.51 4.07 11.71
CA LEU A 15 -12.89 4.46 11.98
C LEU A 15 -13.07 5.99 11.88
N LYS A 16 -12.82 6.55 10.70
CA LYS A 16 -13.32 7.86 10.28
C LYS A 16 -13.98 7.65 8.92
N ARG A 17 -15.24 7.18 8.96
CA ARG A 17 -16.19 7.03 7.84
C ARG A 17 -15.94 5.85 6.91
N SER A 18 -16.43 4.65 7.26
CA SER A 18 -16.75 3.47 6.41
C SER A 18 -15.79 3.04 5.28
N ARG A 19 -14.57 3.59 5.21
CA ARG A 19 -13.67 3.42 4.09
C ARG A 19 -12.62 2.36 4.43
N ARG A 20 -12.55 1.28 3.66
CA ARG A 20 -11.62 0.17 3.86
C ARG A 20 -10.29 0.51 3.23
N ILE A 21 -9.28 0.77 4.05
CA ILE A 21 -7.94 1.15 3.59
C ILE A 21 -6.98 0.00 3.89
N GLY A 22 -6.24 -0.46 2.88
CA GLY A 22 -5.12 -1.38 3.05
C GLY A 22 -3.79 -0.64 2.99
N VAL A 23 -2.78 -1.16 3.68
CA VAL A 23 -1.41 -0.63 3.61
C VAL A 23 -0.46 -1.79 3.29
N GLU A 24 0.45 -1.57 2.35
CA GLU A 24 1.50 -2.52 1.98
C GLU A 24 2.85 -1.80 2.01
N CYS A 25 3.85 -2.37 2.68
CA CYS A 25 5.20 -1.82 2.70
C CYS A 25 6.10 -2.63 1.77
N LYS A 26 6.57 -2.01 0.67
CA LYS A 26 7.54 -2.61 -0.26
C LYS A 26 8.95 -2.14 0.07
N ARG A 27 9.92 -3.05 -0.06
CA ARG A 27 11.37 -2.76 0.08
C ARG A 27 12.06 -2.45 -1.25
N MET A 28 11.34 -2.57 -2.36
CA MET A 28 11.86 -2.32 -3.70
C MET A 28 11.63 -0.88 -4.12
N ASP A 29 12.57 -0.36 -4.91
CA ASP A 29 12.44 0.94 -5.55
C ASP A 29 11.48 0.84 -6.74
N ALA A 30 10.59 1.82 -6.90
CA ALA A 30 9.55 1.87 -7.93
C ALA A 30 8.56 0.67 -7.96
N PRO A 31 7.73 0.47 -6.92
CA PRO A 31 6.57 -0.43 -6.96
C PRO A 31 5.74 -0.35 -8.25
N VAL A 32 5.35 -1.50 -8.77
CA VAL A 32 4.36 -1.66 -9.86
C VAL A 32 3.17 -2.47 -9.38
N MET A 33 2.05 -2.38 -10.09
CA MET A 33 0.84 -3.13 -9.77
C MET A 33 1.12 -4.64 -9.84
N THR A 34 0.88 -5.37 -8.75
CA THR A 34 1.05 -6.82 -8.67
C THR A 34 -0.29 -7.56 -8.64
N PRO A 35 -0.33 -8.86 -9.00
CA PRO A 35 -1.54 -9.67 -8.84
C PRO A 35 -2.04 -9.74 -7.38
N SER A 36 -1.15 -9.78 -6.39
CA SER A 36 -1.51 -9.82 -4.97
C SER A 36 -2.27 -8.57 -4.52
N MET A 37 -1.85 -7.38 -4.97
CA MET A 37 -2.56 -6.12 -4.70
C MET A 37 -3.98 -6.15 -5.26
N ARG A 38 -4.16 -6.68 -6.47
CA ARG A 38 -5.49 -6.81 -7.10
C ARG A 38 -6.41 -7.75 -6.32
N ILE A 39 -5.88 -8.88 -5.86
CA ILE A 39 -6.61 -9.84 -5.01
C ILE A 39 -6.98 -9.18 -3.68
N ALA A 40 -6.05 -8.49 -3.02
CA ALA A 40 -6.32 -7.79 -1.76
C ALA A 40 -7.42 -6.71 -1.89
N LEU A 41 -7.39 -5.92 -2.97
CA LEU A 41 -8.45 -4.95 -3.27
C LEU A 41 -9.82 -5.62 -3.39
N ALA A 42 -9.92 -6.75 -4.10
CA ALA A 42 -11.17 -7.46 -4.33
C ALA A 42 -11.67 -8.20 -3.07
N ASP A 43 -10.83 -9.06 -2.49
CA ASP A 43 -11.21 -9.99 -1.42
C ASP A 43 -11.51 -9.24 -0.12
N LEU A 44 -10.72 -8.21 0.20
CA LEU A 44 -10.92 -7.38 1.40
C LEU A 44 -11.88 -6.21 1.14
N ARG A 45 -12.26 -5.99 -0.13
CA ARG A 45 -13.08 -4.89 -0.63
C ARG A 45 -12.51 -3.53 -0.26
N LEU A 46 -11.20 -3.35 -0.44
CA LEU A 46 -10.53 -2.09 -0.11
C LEU A 46 -11.00 -0.97 -1.04
N ASP A 47 -11.37 0.16 -0.46
CA ASP A 47 -11.62 1.39 -1.20
C ASP A 47 -10.31 2.03 -1.68
N VAL A 48 -9.23 1.87 -0.91
CA VAL A 48 -7.89 2.37 -1.23
C VAL A 48 -6.83 1.41 -0.70
N LEU A 49 -5.78 1.20 -1.49
CA LEU A 49 -4.54 0.56 -1.06
C LEU A 49 -3.41 1.59 -1.09
N ILE A 50 -2.71 1.77 0.03
CA ILE A 50 -1.52 2.62 0.15
C ILE A 50 -0.29 1.73 0.14
N VAL A 51 0.66 1.99 -0.75
CA VAL A 51 1.91 1.26 -0.86
C VAL A 51 3.05 2.16 -0.38
N ALA A 52 3.56 1.90 0.82
CA ALA A 52 4.74 2.56 1.35
C ALA A 52 6.00 1.96 0.73
N TYR A 53 6.96 2.78 0.30
CA TYR A 53 8.19 2.30 -0.35
C TYR A 53 9.39 3.23 -0.11
N PRO A 54 10.65 2.78 -0.31
CA PRO A 54 11.85 3.56 0.03
C PRO A 54 12.24 4.66 -0.98
N GLY A 55 11.39 5.01 -1.95
CA GLY A 55 11.69 6.11 -2.89
C GLY A 55 11.14 7.46 -2.45
N GLU A 56 11.24 8.44 -3.33
CA GLU A 56 11.04 9.86 -3.00
C GLU A 56 9.78 10.48 -3.63
N ARG A 57 9.11 9.76 -4.53
CA ARG A 57 7.97 10.31 -5.28
C ARG A 57 6.68 9.60 -4.97
N ARG A 58 5.61 10.37 -4.82
CA ARG A 58 4.25 9.84 -4.84
C ARG A 58 3.80 9.57 -6.27
N TYR A 59 3.13 8.45 -6.49
CA TYR A 59 2.48 8.15 -7.76
C TYR A 59 1.33 7.17 -7.56
N SER A 60 0.45 7.07 -8.56
CA SER A 60 -0.69 6.17 -8.53
C SER A 60 -0.43 4.97 -9.44
N LEU A 61 -0.79 3.77 -8.99
CA LEU A 61 -0.76 2.53 -9.79
C LEU A 61 -2.14 2.17 -10.36
N GLY A 62 -3.13 3.04 -10.15
CA GLY A 62 -4.51 2.85 -10.57
C GLY A 62 -5.44 3.66 -9.67
N ARG A 63 -6.73 3.71 -10.02
CA ARG A 63 -7.72 4.60 -9.39
C ARG A 63 -7.74 4.55 -7.85
N ASN A 64 -7.44 3.39 -7.27
CA ASN A 64 -7.56 3.12 -5.84
C ASN A 64 -6.24 2.63 -5.22
N VAL A 65 -5.09 2.84 -5.88
CA VAL A 65 -3.78 2.43 -5.37
C VAL A 65 -2.80 3.60 -5.42
N ASP A 66 -2.40 4.07 -4.25
CA ASP A 66 -1.45 5.15 -4.06
C ASP A 66 -0.12 4.60 -3.57
N VAL A 67 0.97 4.96 -4.24
CA VAL A 67 2.34 4.65 -3.80
C VAL A 67 2.92 5.90 -3.16
N VAL A 68 3.36 5.79 -1.91
CA VAL A 68 3.78 6.91 -1.07
C VAL A 68 5.17 6.64 -0.50
N PRO A 69 6.11 7.60 -0.58
CA PRO A 69 7.40 7.53 0.10
C PRO A 69 7.25 7.18 1.58
N LEU A 70 8.03 6.21 2.05
CA LEU A 70 8.02 5.82 3.45
C LEU A 70 8.31 7.03 4.36
N ALA A 71 9.23 7.89 3.94
CA ALA A 71 9.61 9.13 4.63
C ALA A 71 8.44 10.09 4.90
N GLU A 72 7.39 10.09 4.07
CA GLU A 72 6.19 10.91 4.30
C GLU A 72 5.26 10.31 5.37
N ILE A 73 5.36 9.01 5.61
CA ILE A 73 4.49 8.26 6.54
C ILE A 73 5.12 8.18 7.93
N VAL A 74 6.44 8.03 8.00
CA VAL A 74 7.15 7.98 9.28
C VAL A 74 7.36 9.38 9.85
N GLN A 75 6.43 9.84 10.69
CA GLN A 75 6.74 10.89 11.66
C GLN A 75 7.53 10.25 12.82
N ALA A 76 8.84 10.13 12.65
CA ALA A 76 9.72 9.77 13.75
C ALA A 76 9.82 10.97 14.72
N LYS A 77 9.36 10.77 15.95
CA LYS A 77 9.74 11.59 17.10
C LYS A 77 11.05 11.06 17.69
#